data_AF-E6QIQ0-F1
#
_entry.id   AF-E6QIQ0-F1
#
_cell.length_a   1.000
_cell.length_b   1.000
_cell.length_c   1.000
_cell.angle_alpha   90.00
_cell.angle_beta   90.00
_cell.angle_gamma   90.00
#
_symmetry.space_group_name_H-M   'P 1'
#
loop_
_entity.id
_entity.type
_entity.pdbx_description
1 polymer ?
#
loop_
_entity_poly.entity_id
_entity_poly.type
_entity_poly.pdbx_seq_one_letter_code
_entity_poly.pdbx_strand_id
1 'polypeptide(L)'
;MLASGSTPFEAVYRNYVALTEVASLADDSGLGGKLILAGALESASGMALVAAANIAGAASLVASSDAQALRQALRDGVVDFLVNSLEEALRILKNEVRKRQAVSVAAAVSREHLIEEMTRRGVLPDLLPPDGVDTGEQRNLEAFVRAGAKRLRMDGAEQQPYVTWSVDQAATRWLPQLDGCARAVIPAEDGARHRWLRLAPRYLGRQAQRQHGVGLNAAERGAFEARVSQLMTAAELGSASLG
;
A
#
# COMPACT_ATOMS: atom_id res chain seq x y z
N MET A 1 -11.19 16.98 12.25
CA MET A 1 -12.56 16.42 12.17
C MET A 1 -12.43 15.02 11.57
N LEU A 2 -12.71 13.96 12.32
CA LEU A 2 -12.56 12.56 11.87
C LEU A 2 -13.75 12.22 10.94
N ALA A 3 -13.50 11.91 9.67
CA ALA A 3 -14.54 11.54 8.70
C ALA A 3 -14.57 10.02 8.49
N SER A 4 -15.73 9.40 8.69
CA SER A 4 -15.98 7.97 8.44
C SER A 4 -16.68 7.80 7.08
N GLY A 5 -15.90 7.75 6.01
CA GLY A 5 -16.31 7.24 4.70
C GLY A 5 -15.12 6.48 4.13
N SER A 6 -15.32 5.35 3.45
CA SER A 6 -14.21 4.51 2.98
C SER A 6 -13.33 5.30 2.02
N THR A 7 -12.21 5.80 2.51
CA THR A 7 -11.29 6.60 1.70
C THR A 7 -10.47 5.67 0.79
N PRO A 8 -9.98 6.14 -0.36
CA PRO A 8 -9.02 5.39 -1.17
C PRO A 8 -7.82 4.90 -0.34
N PHE A 9 -7.43 5.63 0.70
CA PHE A 9 -6.36 5.26 1.63
C PHE A 9 -6.67 4.04 2.49
N GLU A 10 -7.93 3.89 2.89
CA GLU A 10 -8.36 2.71 3.65
C GLU A 10 -8.20 1.45 2.81
N ALA A 11 -8.57 1.48 1.52
CA ALA A 11 -8.35 0.35 0.61
C ALA A 11 -6.86 -0.01 0.48
N VAL A 12 -5.97 0.99 0.36
CA VAL A 12 -4.51 0.77 0.34
C VAL A 12 -4.03 0.20 1.67
N TYR A 13 -4.50 0.74 2.80
CA TYR A 13 -4.12 0.26 4.13
C TYR A 13 -4.56 -1.18 4.38
N ARG A 14 -5.78 -1.54 3.97
CA ARG A 14 -6.28 -2.92 4.10
C ARG A 14 -5.41 -3.90 3.31
N ASN A 15 -5.03 -3.56 2.08
CA ASN A 15 -4.11 -4.37 1.29
C ASN A 15 -2.72 -4.43 1.94
N TYR A 16 -2.24 -3.32 2.51
CA TYR A 16 -0.97 -3.29 3.23
C TYR A 16 -0.95 -4.21 4.44
N VAL A 17 -2.00 -4.22 5.26
CA VAL A 17 -2.13 -5.15 6.40
C VAL A 17 -2.14 -6.60 5.93
N ALA A 18 -2.89 -6.91 4.86
CA ALA A 18 -2.89 -8.24 4.27
C ALA A 18 -1.49 -8.68 3.80
N LEU A 19 -0.68 -7.75 3.28
CA LEU A 19 0.71 -8.01 2.90
C LEU A 19 1.61 -8.30 4.11
N THR A 20 1.40 -7.61 5.23
CA THR A 20 2.23 -7.77 6.45
C THR A 20 1.93 -9.07 7.20
N GLU A 21 0.75 -9.65 7.01
CA GLU A 21 0.40 -10.96 7.59
C GLU A 21 1.14 -12.12 6.91
N VAL A 22 1.44 -11.99 5.62
CA VAL A 22 2.06 -13.07 4.84
C VAL A 22 3.58 -13.13 5.04
N ALA A 23 4.19 -12.02 5.43
CA ALA A 23 5.58 -11.94 5.87
C ALA A 23 5.76 -10.82 6.90
N SER A 24 6.39 -11.16 8.02
CA SER A 24 6.71 -10.21 9.08
C SER A 24 7.62 -9.10 8.54
N LEU A 25 7.13 -7.86 8.57
CA LEU A 25 7.92 -6.67 8.21
C LEU A 25 8.78 -6.16 9.39
N ALA A 26 9.31 -7.08 10.21
CA ALA A 26 10.10 -6.71 11.38
C ALA A 26 11.44 -6.03 11.02
N ASP A 27 11.92 -6.20 9.79
CA ASP A 27 13.09 -5.50 9.27
C ASP A 27 12.73 -4.29 8.38
N ASP A 28 13.68 -3.38 8.22
CA ASP A 28 13.52 -2.20 7.38
C ASP A 28 13.33 -2.53 5.88
N SER A 29 13.66 -3.74 5.46
CA SER A 29 13.51 -4.17 4.06
C SER A 29 12.07 -4.56 3.71
N GLY A 30 11.27 -4.95 4.70
CA GLY A 30 9.86 -5.31 4.52
C GLY A 30 9.70 -6.49 3.55
N LEU A 31 8.97 -6.28 2.46
CA LEU A 31 8.81 -7.27 1.39
C LEU A 31 9.87 -7.17 0.29
N GLY A 32 11.01 -6.55 0.58
CA GLY A 32 12.12 -6.42 -0.36
C GLY A 32 12.53 -7.76 -0.96
N GLY A 33 12.50 -7.85 -2.30
CA GLY A 33 12.83 -9.08 -3.03
C GLY A 33 11.66 -10.03 -3.22
N LYS A 34 10.42 -9.60 -2.92
CA LYS A 34 9.19 -10.29 -3.29
C LYS A 34 8.56 -9.71 -4.54
N LEU A 35 7.95 -10.58 -5.34
CA LEU A 35 7.13 -10.21 -6.49
C LEU A 35 5.65 -10.43 -6.20
N ILE A 36 4.87 -9.36 -6.34
CA ILE A 36 3.41 -9.37 -6.18
C ILE A 36 2.76 -9.27 -7.56
N LEU A 37 1.91 -10.22 -7.90
CA LEU A 37 0.96 -10.03 -9.00
C LEU A 37 -0.24 -9.28 -8.44
N ALA A 38 -0.47 -8.03 -8.86
CA ALA A 38 -1.54 -7.19 -8.34
C ALA A 38 -2.90 -7.41 -9.04
N GLY A 39 -2.92 -8.11 -10.18
CA GLY A 39 -4.12 -8.35 -10.97
C GLY A 39 -4.35 -7.26 -12.03
N ALA A 40 -5.55 -6.70 -12.08
CA ALA A 40 -5.96 -5.71 -13.07
C ALA A 40 -5.99 -4.29 -12.48
N LEU A 41 -5.42 -3.30 -13.19
CA LEU A 41 -5.26 -1.92 -12.70
C LEU A 41 -6.61 -1.21 -12.50
N GLU A 42 -7.58 -1.50 -13.36
CA GLU A 42 -8.93 -0.93 -13.37
C GLU A 42 -9.75 -1.39 -12.17
N SER A 43 -9.34 -2.49 -11.53
CA SER A 43 -9.96 -2.91 -10.27
C SER A 43 -9.51 -1.99 -9.14
N ALA A 44 -10.46 -1.55 -8.30
CA ALA A 44 -10.15 -0.77 -7.11
C ALA A 44 -9.15 -1.49 -6.18
N SER A 45 -9.20 -2.83 -6.16
CA SER A 45 -8.28 -3.70 -5.42
C SER A 45 -6.86 -3.67 -6.01
N GLY A 46 -6.70 -3.72 -7.33
CA GLY A 46 -5.40 -3.77 -8.00
C GLY A 46 -4.58 -2.49 -7.82
N MET A 47 -5.19 -1.31 -8.02
CA MET A 47 -4.51 -0.04 -7.79
C MET A 47 -4.08 0.13 -6.33
N ALA A 48 -4.98 -0.22 -5.39
CA ALA A 48 -4.69 -0.17 -3.97
C ALA A 48 -3.56 -1.12 -3.57
N LEU A 49 -3.52 -2.32 -4.16
CA LEU A 49 -2.49 -3.32 -3.91
C LEU A 49 -1.12 -2.92 -4.46
N VAL A 50 -1.05 -2.24 -5.61
CA VAL A 50 0.21 -1.68 -6.13
C VAL A 50 0.76 -0.62 -5.16
N ALA A 51 -0.07 0.31 -4.71
CA ALA A 51 0.34 1.32 -3.73
C ALA A 51 0.79 0.67 -2.40
N ALA A 52 0.05 -0.33 -1.92
CA ALA A 52 0.39 -1.09 -0.72
C ALA A 52 1.72 -1.85 -0.88
N ALA A 53 1.97 -2.46 -2.04
CA ALA A 53 3.21 -3.15 -2.37
C ALA A 53 4.42 -2.21 -2.29
N ASN A 54 4.30 -1.01 -2.86
CA ASN A 54 5.35 0.01 -2.81
C ASN A 54 5.65 0.43 -1.35
N ILE A 55 4.62 0.65 -0.53
CA ILE A 55 4.79 0.96 0.90
C ILE A 55 5.42 -0.22 1.65
N ALA A 56 5.01 -1.45 1.35
CA ALA A 56 5.56 -2.67 1.94
C ALA A 56 6.99 -2.99 1.46
N GLY A 57 7.46 -2.36 0.38
CA GLY A 57 8.81 -2.56 -0.18
C GLY A 57 8.92 -3.66 -1.22
N ALA A 58 7.81 -4.16 -1.75
CA ALA A 58 7.80 -5.23 -2.74
C ALA A 58 7.91 -4.72 -4.18
N ALA A 59 8.35 -5.59 -5.09
CA ALA A 59 8.12 -5.40 -6.51
C ALA A 59 6.68 -5.84 -6.86
N SER A 60 5.99 -5.10 -7.73
CA SER A 60 4.64 -5.41 -8.17
C SER A 60 4.50 -5.39 -9.69
N LEU A 61 3.65 -6.29 -10.19
CA LEU A 61 3.26 -6.39 -11.59
C LEU A 61 1.74 -6.31 -11.68
N VAL A 62 1.23 -5.37 -12.48
CA VAL A 62 -0.20 -5.18 -12.74
C VAL A 62 -0.46 -5.17 -14.24
N ALA A 63 -1.60 -5.71 -14.67
CA ALA A 63 -2.03 -5.72 -16.07
C ALA A 63 -3.19 -4.74 -16.29
N SER A 64 -3.33 -4.26 -17.52
CA SER A 64 -4.49 -3.50 -17.97
C SER A 64 -4.48 -3.42 -19.50
N SER A 65 -5.66 -3.51 -20.10
CA SER A 65 -5.85 -3.25 -21.53
C SER A 65 -6.24 -1.79 -21.80
N ASP A 66 -6.54 -1.01 -20.75
CA ASP A 66 -6.91 0.39 -20.84
C ASP A 66 -5.66 1.30 -20.85
N ALA A 67 -5.27 1.73 -22.04
CA ALA A 67 -4.16 2.65 -22.24
C ALA A 67 -4.34 4.01 -21.54
N GLN A 68 -5.58 4.49 -21.35
CA GLN A 68 -5.83 5.73 -20.65
C GLN A 68 -5.61 5.56 -19.15
N ALA A 69 -6.11 4.47 -18.55
CA ALA A 69 -5.89 4.14 -17.15
C ALA A 69 -4.39 3.97 -16.84
N LEU A 70 -3.66 3.25 -17.70
CA LEU A 70 -2.21 3.05 -17.55
C LEU A 70 -1.43 4.36 -17.58
N ARG A 71 -1.72 5.24 -18.54
CA ARG A 71 -1.06 6.56 -18.62
C ARG A 71 -1.43 7.43 -17.43
N GLN A 72 -2.65 7.32 -16.90
CA GLN A 72 -3.07 8.06 -15.72
C GLN A 72 -2.33 7.58 -14.47
N ALA A 73 -2.25 6.26 -14.25
CA ALA A 73 -1.52 5.68 -13.13
C ALA A 73 -0.02 6.04 -13.16
N LEU A 74 0.60 6.09 -14.34
CA LEU A 74 1.98 6.56 -14.50
C LEU A 74 2.12 8.06 -14.16
N ARG A 75 1.19 8.90 -14.62
CA ARG A 75 1.19 10.35 -14.30
C ARG A 75 1.00 10.63 -12.81
N ASP A 76 0.15 9.84 -12.15
CA ASP A 76 -0.15 9.97 -10.73
C ASP A 76 0.94 9.35 -9.85
N GLY A 77 1.93 8.67 -10.44
CA GLY A 77 3.03 8.02 -9.73
C GLY A 77 2.61 6.76 -8.96
N VAL A 78 1.48 6.15 -9.34
CA VAL A 78 1.02 4.88 -8.79
C VAL A 78 1.88 3.72 -9.30
N VAL A 79 2.28 3.81 -10.58
CA VAL A 79 3.19 2.84 -11.23
C VAL A 79 4.45 3.57 -11.72
N ASP A 80 5.61 2.92 -11.57
CA ASP A 80 6.90 3.48 -11.97
C ASP A 80 7.18 3.29 -13.46
N PHE A 81 6.78 2.13 -14.00
CA PHE A 81 7.04 1.75 -15.38
C PHE A 81 5.78 1.26 -16.09
N LEU A 82 5.64 1.67 -17.34
CA LEU A 82 4.65 1.15 -18.28
C LEU A 82 5.38 0.39 -19.39
N VAL A 83 5.05 -0.87 -19.57
CA VAL A 83 5.64 -1.77 -20.58
C VAL A 83 4.57 -2.42 -21.44
N ASN A 84 4.94 -2.96 -22.59
CA ASN A 84 3.98 -3.57 -23.52
C ASN A 84 4.00 -5.10 -23.49
N SER A 85 4.90 -5.71 -22.70
CA SER A 85 5.02 -7.16 -22.64
C SER A 85 5.53 -7.66 -21.29
N LEU A 86 5.26 -8.94 -21.00
CA LEU A 86 5.83 -9.62 -19.84
C LEU A 86 7.36 -9.65 -19.88
N GLU A 87 7.98 -9.80 -21.05
CA GLU A 87 9.44 -9.85 -21.15
C GLU A 87 10.10 -8.54 -20.69
N GLU A 88 9.59 -7.41 -21.15
CA GLU A 88 10.03 -6.09 -20.69
C GLU A 88 9.82 -5.92 -19.19
N ALA A 89 8.65 -6.34 -18.68
CA ALA A 89 8.38 -6.30 -17.24
C ALA A 89 9.43 -7.09 -16.45
N LEU A 90 9.73 -8.32 -16.87
CA LEU A 90 10.67 -9.19 -16.18
C LEU A 90 12.10 -8.65 -16.18
N ARG A 91 12.51 -7.90 -17.20
CA ARG A 91 13.84 -7.25 -17.23
C ARG A 91 13.98 -6.21 -16.11
N ILE A 92 12.92 -5.45 -15.86
CA ILE A 92 12.87 -4.45 -14.77
C ILE A 92 12.79 -5.18 -13.43
N LEU A 93 11.79 -6.06 -13.28
CA LEU A 93 11.49 -6.75 -12.02
C LEU A 93 12.68 -7.58 -11.53
N LYS A 94 13.37 -8.32 -12.40
CA LYS A 94 14.52 -9.15 -12.01
C LYS A 94 15.62 -8.35 -11.32
N ASN A 95 15.90 -7.14 -11.80
CA ASN A 95 16.95 -6.29 -11.24
C ASN A 95 16.54 -5.74 -9.88
N GLU A 96 15.32 -5.20 -9.76
CA GLU A 96 14.87 -4.54 -8.54
C GLU A 96 14.51 -5.55 -7.43
N VAL A 97 13.94 -6.70 -7.78
CA VAL A 97 13.77 -7.85 -6.86
C VAL A 97 15.13 -8.28 -6.28
N ARG A 98 16.17 -8.39 -7.12
CA ARG A 98 17.52 -8.74 -6.65
C ARG A 98 18.11 -7.69 -5.70
N LYS A 99 17.87 -6.41 -5.97
CA LYS A 99 18.31 -5.29 -5.12
C LYS A 99 17.42 -5.07 -3.88
N ARG A 100 16.35 -5.84 -3.74
CA ARG A 100 15.32 -5.67 -2.71
C ARG A 100 14.73 -4.27 -2.68
N GLN A 101 14.52 -3.69 -3.86
CA GLN A 101 13.91 -2.37 -4.03
C GLN A 101 12.45 -2.54 -4.44
N ALA A 102 11.60 -1.65 -3.91
CA ALA A 102 10.23 -1.54 -4.36
C ALA A 102 10.20 -1.01 -5.79
N VAL A 103 9.37 -1.61 -6.63
CA VAL A 103 9.13 -1.13 -7.99
C VAL A 103 7.74 -1.58 -8.43
N SER A 104 7.06 -0.73 -9.18
CA SER A 104 5.73 -1.01 -9.71
C SER A 104 5.74 -0.96 -11.23
N VAL A 105 5.42 -2.10 -11.85
CA VAL A 105 5.42 -2.25 -13.31
C VAL A 105 4.01 -2.57 -13.78
N ALA A 106 3.51 -1.76 -14.71
CA ALA A 106 2.25 -1.98 -15.39
C ALA A 106 2.48 -2.50 -16.81
N ALA A 107 1.85 -3.61 -17.15
CA ALA A 107 1.92 -4.20 -18.49
C ALA A 107 0.62 -3.90 -19.26
N ALA A 108 0.78 -3.32 -20.46
CA ALA A 108 -0.31 -2.98 -21.38
C ALA A 108 -0.84 -4.22 -22.14
N VAL A 109 -1.31 -5.20 -21.38
CA VAL A 109 -1.90 -6.46 -21.84
C VAL A 109 -3.07 -6.81 -20.93
N SER A 110 -3.96 -7.69 -21.39
CA SER A 110 -5.03 -8.21 -20.52
C SER A 110 -4.43 -9.03 -19.38
N ARG A 111 -5.15 -9.06 -18.25
CA ARG A 111 -4.75 -9.81 -17.07
C ARG A 111 -4.67 -11.31 -17.35
N GLU A 112 -5.63 -11.83 -18.10
CA GLU A 112 -5.71 -13.23 -18.50
C GLU A 112 -4.48 -13.61 -19.34
N HIS A 113 -4.16 -12.78 -20.35
CA HIS A 113 -3.01 -12.98 -21.21
C HIS A 113 -1.70 -12.94 -20.41
N LEU A 114 -1.56 -12.00 -19.48
CA LEU A 114 -0.39 -11.91 -18.61
C LEU A 114 -0.22 -13.19 -17.78
N ILE A 115 -1.29 -13.66 -17.13
CA ILE A 115 -1.29 -14.86 -16.29
C ILE A 115 -0.95 -16.12 -17.11
N GLU A 116 -1.51 -16.24 -18.32
CA GLU A 116 -1.22 -17.35 -19.23
C GLU A 116 0.24 -17.35 -19.69
N GLU A 117 0.78 -16.20 -20.07
CA GLU A 117 2.20 -16.05 -20.43
C GLU A 117 3.13 -16.37 -19.24
N MET A 118 2.80 -15.88 -18.04
CA MET A 118 3.56 -16.19 -16.82
C MET A 118 3.57 -17.70 -16.54
N THR A 119 2.40 -18.35 -16.62
CA THR A 119 2.27 -19.80 -16.46
C THR A 119 3.11 -20.55 -17.48
N ARG A 120 3.00 -20.19 -18.77
CA ARG A 120 3.72 -20.86 -19.87
C ARG A 120 5.24 -20.72 -19.75
N ARG A 121 5.72 -19.56 -19.27
CA ARG A 121 7.15 -19.26 -19.08
C ARG A 121 7.70 -19.70 -17.73
N GLY A 122 6.86 -20.26 -16.84
CA GLY A 122 7.29 -20.68 -15.50
C GLY A 122 7.65 -19.51 -14.57
N VAL A 123 7.05 -18.35 -14.77
CA VAL A 123 7.25 -17.17 -13.92
C VAL A 123 6.29 -17.25 -12.74
N LEU A 124 6.83 -17.49 -11.55
CA LEU A 124 6.07 -17.61 -10.31
C LEU A 124 6.11 -16.32 -9.49
N PRO A 125 4.98 -15.64 -9.23
CA PRO A 125 4.93 -14.57 -8.23
C PRO A 125 4.98 -15.16 -6.81
N ASP A 126 5.46 -14.37 -5.84
CA ASP A 126 5.40 -14.76 -4.42
C ASP A 126 3.99 -14.58 -3.84
N LEU A 127 3.32 -13.49 -4.22
CA LEU A 127 2.02 -13.08 -3.67
C LEU A 127 0.98 -12.82 -4.78
N LEU A 128 -0.26 -13.22 -4.50
CA LEU A 128 -1.42 -13.10 -5.38
C LEU A 128 -2.51 -12.24 -4.74
N PRO A 129 -3.32 -11.51 -5.53
CA PRO A 129 -4.37 -10.67 -4.98
C PRO A 129 -5.44 -11.53 -4.26
N PRO A 130 -6.21 -10.95 -3.32
CA PRO A 130 -7.24 -11.69 -2.59
C PRO A 130 -8.26 -12.32 -3.54
N ASP A 131 -8.68 -11.56 -4.56
CA ASP A 131 -9.72 -11.99 -5.49
C ASP A 131 -9.16 -12.80 -6.67
N GLY A 132 -9.84 -13.91 -6.99
CA GLY A 132 -9.79 -14.55 -8.31
C GLY A 132 -11.13 -14.32 -8.99
N VAL A 133 -11.15 -13.78 -10.21
CA VAL A 133 -12.38 -13.67 -11.00
C VAL A 133 -12.13 -14.26 -12.39
N ASP A 134 -13.17 -14.95 -12.88
CA ASP A 134 -13.27 -15.86 -14.02
C ASP A 134 -12.58 -17.23 -13.94
N THR A 135 -13.34 -18.26 -14.36
CA THR A 135 -12.96 -19.69 -14.34
C THR A 135 -11.71 -20.00 -15.16
N GLY A 136 -11.40 -19.17 -16.17
CA GLY A 136 -10.20 -19.30 -17.00
C GLY A 136 -8.91 -19.02 -16.24
N GLU A 137 -8.86 -17.94 -15.46
CA GLU A 137 -7.69 -17.56 -14.68
C GLU A 137 -7.50 -18.43 -13.44
N GLN A 138 -8.61 -18.89 -12.85
CA GLN A 138 -8.61 -19.65 -11.60
C GLN A 138 -7.64 -20.83 -11.64
N ARG A 139 -7.62 -21.59 -12.74
CA ARG A 139 -6.69 -22.73 -12.89
C ARG A 139 -5.22 -22.32 -12.83
N ASN A 140 -4.85 -21.20 -13.47
CA ASN A 140 -3.48 -20.71 -13.49
C ASN A 140 -3.09 -20.12 -12.13
N LEU A 141 -3.98 -19.37 -11.49
CA LEU A 141 -3.76 -18.86 -10.14
C LEU A 141 -3.62 -20.00 -9.12
N GLU A 142 -4.44 -21.05 -9.21
CA GLU A 142 -4.30 -22.27 -8.41
C GLU A 142 -3.01 -23.03 -8.71
N ALA A 143 -2.53 -23.00 -9.96
CA ALA A 143 -1.21 -23.56 -10.29
C ALA A 143 -0.09 -22.79 -9.60
N PHE A 144 -0.14 -21.45 -9.57
CA PHE A 144 0.81 -20.65 -8.80
C PHE A 144 0.76 -20.97 -7.31
N VAL A 145 -0.44 -21.11 -6.72
CA VAL A 145 -0.59 -21.50 -5.31
C VAL A 145 0.04 -22.86 -5.04
N ARG A 146 -0.23 -23.87 -5.88
CA ARG A 146 0.40 -25.20 -5.77
C ARG A 146 1.93 -25.15 -5.92
N ALA A 147 2.44 -24.19 -6.70
CA ALA A 147 3.87 -23.95 -6.87
C ALA A 147 4.50 -23.12 -5.74
N GLY A 148 3.70 -22.63 -4.77
CA GLY A 148 4.19 -21.94 -3.57
C GLY A 148 3.83 -20.46 -3.45
N ALA A 149 3.13 -19.87 -4.43
CA ALA A 149 2.60 -18.52 -4.30
C ALA A 149 1.55 -18.45 -3.18
N LYS A 150 1.55 -17.36 -2.41
CA LYS A 150 0.58 -17.17 -1.32
C LYS A 150 -0.49 -16.18 -1.74
N ARG A 151 -1.76 -16.53 -1.50
CA ARG A 151 -2.89 -15.62 -1.71
C ARG A 151 -3.08 -14.72 -0.50
N LEU A 152 -3.28 -13.43 -0.75
CA LEU A 152 -3.59 -12.47 0.31
C LEU A 152 -4.95 -12.74 0.93
N ARG A 153 -5.05 -12.52 2.24
CA ARG A 153 -6.29 -12.64 3.02
C ARG A 153 -6.58 -11.28 3.61
N MET A 154 -7.84 -10.85 3.56
CA MET A 154 -8.25 -9.51 3.98
C MET A 154 -8.74 -9.47 5.44
N ASP A 155 -8.51 -10.56 6.18
CA ASP A 155 -9.16 -10.87 7.46
C ASP A 155 -8.66 -9.95 8.61
N GLY A 156 -7.37 -9.61 8.68
CA GLY A 156 -6.85 -8.84 9.82
C GLY A 156 -7.09 -7.33 9.74
N ALA A 157 -7.48 -6.78 8.59
CA ALA A 157 -7.79 -5.36 8.47
C ALA A 157 -9.09 -4.97 9.19
N GLU A 158 -9.96 -5.91 9.52
CA GLU A 158 -11.21 -5.66 10.26
C GLU A 158 -10.96 -5.41 11.76
N GLN A 159 -9.82 -5.85 12.29
CA GLN A 159 -9.53 -5.78 13.73
C GLN A 159 -9.04 -4.40 14.18
N GLN A 160 -8.60 -3.55 13.24
CA GLN A 160 -8.06 -2.23 13.52
C GLN A 160 -8.65 -1.19 12.56
N PRO A 161 -9.66 -0.41 12.98
CA PRO A 161 -10.28 0.58 12.10
C PRO A 161 -9.26 1.62 11.67
N TYR A 162 -9.30 1.97 10.38
CA TYR A 162 -8.43 2.99 9.82
C TYR A 162 -8.86 4.37 10.31
N VAL A 163 -8.02 5.00 11.15
CA VAL A 163 -8.26 6.33 11.69
C VAL A 163 -7.51 7.35 10.84
N THR A 164 -8.20 8.36 10.36
CA THR A 164 -7.60 9.44 9.56
C THR A 164 -7.63 10.78 10.28
N TRP A 165 -6.63 11.62 10.04
CA TRP A 165 -6.59 13.00 10.48
C TRP A 165 -6.23 13.90 9.31
N SER A 166 -6.88 15.06 9.26
CA SER A 166 -6.71 16.05 8.20
C SER A 166 -6.40 17.41 8.78
N VAL A 167 -5.62 18.18 8.04
CA VAL A 167 -5.20 19.53 8.39
C VAL A 167 -5.53 20.48 7.25
N ASP A 168 -6.20 21.59 7.58
CA ASP A 168 -6.59 22.58 6.59
C ASP A 168 -5.53 23.64 6.31
N GLN A 169 -4.74 24.02 7.32
CA GLN A 169 -3.70 25.03 7.21
C GLN A 169 -2.39 24.57 7.84
N ALA A 170 -1.27 25.02 7.27
CA ALA A 170 0.08 24.67 7.75
C ALA A 170 0.32 23.15 7.86
N ALA A 171 -0.13 22.38 6.86
CA ALA A 171 -0.02 20.92 6.85
C ALA A 171 1.42 20.42 7.06
N THR A 172 2.43 21.08 6.47
CA THR A 172 3.86 20.74 6.65
C THR A 172 4.32 20.89 8.11
N ARG A 173 3.69 21.77 8.89
CA ARG A 173 3.96 21.92 10.33
C ARG A 173 3.23 20.86 11.14
N TRP A 174 1.94 20.67 10.87
CA TRP A 174 1.05 19.90 11.75
C TRP A 174 1.04 18.41 11.47
N LEU A 175 1.08 17.97 10.21
CA LEU A 175 1.02 16.54 9.88
C LEU A 175 2.15 15.73 10.56
N PRO A 176 3.44 16.16 10.54
CA PRO A 176 4.50 15.42 11.22
C PRO A 176 4.29 15.30 12.75
N GLN A 177 3.67 16.30 13.37
CA GLN A 177 3.38 16.29 14.81
C GLN A 177 2.23 15.34 15.14
N LEU A 178 1.17 15.34 14.33
CA LEU A 178 0.05 14.39 14.45
C LEU A 178 0.54 12.95 14.20
N ASP A 179 1.39 12.73 13.20
CA ASP A 179 2.05 11.44 12.97
C ASP A 179 2.92 11.04 14.17
N GLY A 180 3.57 12.00 14.83
CA GLY A 180 4.29 11.80 16.08
C GLY A 180 3.39 11.34 17.23
N CYS A 181 2.21 11.94 17.38
CA CYS A 181 1.21 11.50 18.36
C CYS A 181 0.75 10.06 18.09
N ALA A 182 0.45 9.73 16.83
CA ALA A 182 0.05 8.36 16.44
C ALA A 182 1.18 7.36 16.71
N ARG A 183 2.41 7.68 16.31
CA ARG A 183 3.59 6.84 16.56
C ARG A 183 3.84 6.57 18.03
N ALA A 184 3.56 7.54 18.90
CA ALA A 184 3.78 7.43 20.34
C ALA A 184 2.75 6.54 21.07
N VAL A 185 1.64 6.18 20.41
CA VAL A 185 0.63 5.26 20.97
C VAL A 185 0.70 3.85 20.37
N ILE A 186 1.36 3.72 19.21
CA ILE A 186 1.60 2.43 18.56
C ILE A 186 2.79 1.74 19.27
N PRO A 187 2.69 0.43 19.61
CA PRO A 187 3.79 -0.33 20.20
C PRO A 187 5.08 -0.25 19.36
N ALA A 188 6.24 -0.24 20.02
CA ALA A 188 7.52 -0.03 19.33
C ALA A 188 7.90 -1.19 18.40
N GLU A 189 7.47 -2.40 18.75
CA GLU A 189 7.63 -3.64 17.99
C GLU A 189 6.76 -3.70 16.73
N ASP A 190 5.78 -2.82 16.58
CA ASP A 190 4.88 -2.78 15.42
C ASP A 190 5.53 -2.07 14.22
N GLY A 191 6.57 -2.71 13.67
CA GLY A 191 7.32 -2.20 12.53
C GLY A 191 6.44 -1.92 11.31
N ALA A 192 5.33 -2.65 11.15
CA ALA A 192 4.39 -2.48 10.05
C ALA A 192 3.69 -1.11 10.11
N ARG A 193 3.08 -0.74 11.24
CA ARG A 193 2.40 0.57 11.36
C ARG A 193 3.39 1.74 11.40
N HIS A 194 4.58 1.55 11.98
CA HIS A 194 5.66 2.54 11.91
C HIS A 194 6.15 2.77 10.48
N ARG A 195 6.33 1.70 9.70
CA ARG A 195 6.68 1.78 8.28
C ARG A 195 5.60 2.49 7.47
N TRP A 196 4.33 2.17 7.73
CA TRP A 196 3.20 2.83 7.07
C TRP A 196 3.24 4.35 7.27
N LEU A 197 3.30 4.82 8.52
CA LEU A 197 3.36 6.25 8.83
C LEU A 197 4.55 6.95 8.17
N ARG A 198 5.68 6.26 8.02
CA ARG A 198 6.88 6.81 7.38
C ARG A 198 6.79 6.90 5.86
N LEU A 199 6.20 5.89 5.21
CA LEU A 199 6.29 5.71 3.75
C LEU A 199 5.01 6.02 3.00
N ALA A 200 3.84 5.78 3.58
CA ALA A 200 2.54 5.97 2.92
C ALA A 200 2.37 7.37 2.30
N PRO A 201 2.76 8.49 2.95
CA PRO A 201 2.59 9.81 2.36
C PRO A 201 3.29 10.02 1.01
N ARG A 202 4.33 9.22 0.70
CA ARG A 202 5.07 9.28 -0.57
C ARG A 202 4.33 8.64 -1.73
N TYR A 203 3.48 7.64 -1.45
CA TYR A 203 2.81 6.80 -2.45
C TYR A 203 1.31 7.11 -2.58
N LEU A 204 0.75 7.87 -1.65
CA LEU A 204 -0.68 8.23 -1.62
C LEU A 204 -0.98 9.56 -2.35
N GLY A 205 -0.02 10.10 -3.09
CA GLY A 205 -0.19 11.25 -3.97
C GLY A 205 -0.61 12.54 -3.26
N ARG A 206 -1.36 13.39 -3.98
CA ARG A 206 -1.71 14.76 -3.51
C ARG A 206 -2.58 14.78 -2.25
N GLN A 207 -3.46 13.80 -2.07
CA GLN A 207 -4.34 13.78 -0.89
C GLN A 207 -3.55 13.61 0.41
N ALA A 208 -2.41 12.91 0.37
CA ALA A 208 -1.53 12.76 1.53
C ALA A 208 -0.87 14.06 1.99
N GLN A 209 -0.90 15.13 1.17
CA GLN A 209 -0.38 16.44 1.57
C GLN A 209 -1.22 17.12 2.66
N ARG A 210 -2.46 16.66 2.88
CA ARG A 210 -3.40 17.26 3.84
C ARG A 210 -4.02 16.26 4.80
N GLN A 211 -3.90 14.97 4.54
CA GLN A 211 -4.55 13.93 5.33
C GLN A 211 -3.67 12.70 5.42
N HIS A 212 -3.44 12.22 6.64
CA HIS A 212 -2.80 10.93 6.91
C HIS A 212 -3.77 10.02 7.68
N GLY A 213 -3.37 8.77 7.89
CA GLY A 213 -4.11 7.84 8.73
C GLY A 213 -3.33 6.57 9.00
N VAL A 214 -3.81 5.78 9.95
CA VAL A 214 -3.27 4.45 10.31
C VAL A 214 -4.34 3.66 11.08
N GLY A 215 -4.22 2.33 11.12
CA GLY A 215 -5.07 1.49 11.96
C GLY A 215 -4.76 1.68 13.44
N LEU A 216 -5.77 2.03 14.22
CA LEU A 216 -5.69 2.17 15.67
C LEU A 216 -6.84 1.41 16.33
N ASN A 217 -6.54 0.58 17.32
CA ASN A 217 -7.58 -0.01 18.16
C ASN A 217 -8.22 1.05 19.09
N ALA A 218 -9.29 0.69 19.80
CA ALA A 218 -10.03 1.64 20.63
C ALA A 218 -9.17 2.32 21.71
N ALA A 219 -8.25 1.59 22.35
CA ALA A 219 -7.38 2.13 23.38
C ALA A 219 -6.32 3.08 22.80
N GLU A 220 -5.66 2.67 21.71
CA GLU A 220 -4.69 3.49 20.98
C GLU A 220 -5.33 4.77 20.45
N ARG A 221 -6.56 4.68 19.91
CA ARG A 221 -7.32 5.84 19.44
C ARG A 221 -7.61 6.84 20.57
N GLY A 222 -8.07 6.37 21.73
CA GLY A 222 -8.31 7.24 22.88
C GLY A 222 -7.02 7.95 23.35
N ALA A 223 -5.91 7.22 23.40
CA ALA A 223 -4.60 7.80 23.74
C ALA A 223 -4.11 8.81 22.69
N PHE A 224 -4.37 8.54 21.41
CA PHE A 224 -4.05 9.45 20.31
C PHE A 224 -4.83 10.76 20.42
N GLU A 225 -6.15 10.68 20.61
CA GLU A 225 -7.03 11.86 20.77
C GLU A 225 -6.62 12.72 21.98
N ALA A 226 -6.24 12.09 23.10
CA ALA A 226 -5.72 12.78 24.28
C ALA A 226 -4.41 13.53 23.99
N ARG A 227 -3.47 12.89 23.28
CA ARG A 227 -2.18 13.51 22.88
C ARG A 227 -2.38 14.67 21.90
N VAL A 228 -3.28 14.52 20.93
CA VAL A 228 -3.62 15.59 19.99
C VAL A 228 -4.21 16.78 20.74
N SER A 229 -5.08 16.55 21.71
CA SER A 229 -5.67 17.62 22.54
C SER A 229 -4.58 18.39 23.32
N GLN A 230 -3.64 17.67 23.95
CA GLN A 230 -2.50 18.28 24.65
C GLN A 230 -1.60 19.10 23.71
N LEU A 231 -1.34 18.59 22.50
CA LEU A 231 -0.55 19.28 21.48
C LEU A 231 -1.21 20.61 21.08
N MET A 232 -2.52 20.60 20.86
CA MET A 232 -3.27 21.80 20.47
C MET A 232 -3.26 22.85 21.59
N THR A 233 -3.51 22.44 22.84
CA THR A 233 -3.44 23.36 23.99
C THR A 233 -2.03 23.96 24.16
N ALA A 234 -0.98 23.17 24.00
CA ALA A 234 0.39 23.67 24.10
C ALA A 234 0.71 24.71 22.99
N ALA A 235 0.20 24.49 21.77
CA ALA A 235 0.40 25.42 20.67
C ALA A 235 -0.36 26.74 20.85
N GLU A 236 -1.57 26.70 21.42
CA GLU A 236 -2.35 27.91 21.77
C GLU A 236 -1.61 28.74 22.83
N LEU A 237 -1.13 28.11 23.90
CA LEU A 237 -0.36 28.80 24.96
C LEU A 237 0.97 29.38 24.45
N GLY A 238 1.66 28.68 23.55
CA GLY A 238 2.88 29.18 22.90
C GLY A 238 2.63 30.37 21.96
N SER A 239 1.43 30.50 21.41
CA SER A 239 1.05 31.68 20.61
C SER A 239 0.63 32.87 21.47
N ALA A 240 0.10 32.64 22.67
CA ALA A 240 -0.33 33.67 23.61
C ALA A 240 0.83 34.35 24.38
N SER A 241 2.03 33.76 24.37
CA SER A 241 3.20 34.23 25.13
C SER A 241 4.19 35.10 24.32
N LEU A 242 3.85 35.45 23.07
CA LEU A 242 4.64 36.33 22.19
C LEU A 242 4.01 37.74 22.02
N GLY A 243 3.18 38.16 22.98
CA GLY A 243 2.57 39.51 23.04
C GLY A 243 3.28 40.43 24.01
#